data_AF-A0A1S3K788-F1
#
_entry.id   AF-A0A1S3K788-F1
#
_cell.length_a   1.000
_cell.length_b   1.000
_cell.length_c   1.000
_cell.angle_alpha   90.00
_cell.angle_beta   90.00
_cell.angle_gamma   90.00
#
_symmetry.space_group_name_H-M   'P 1'
#
loop_
_entity.id
_entity.type
_entity.pdbx_description
1 polymer ?
#
loop_
_entity_poly.entity_id
_entity_poly.type
_entity_poly.pdbx_seq_one_letter_code
_entity_poly.pdbx_strand_id
1 'polypeptide(L)'
;MADLSDLPHKAPSPASRPKWKRYYVKGDIVPFEEDATHEFKGHRNLSVEDVPPWAVGPNNKRTRRAVSRTLNGFLNTGKGGTVYLGITDEGHVRGLNLTQYIKDHMVVAVDDLMSRYTPPVASHRYKIRFIPVVQRDATEEQIETLCNYDSSIHIDPDVRLKPHILRMSNYCWCDRDHIARINSRRQYPIAHYL
;
A
#
# COMPACT_ATOMS: atom_id res chain seq x y z
N MET A 1 -36.44 40.43 31.43
CA MET A 1 -35.34 39.46 31.56
C MET A 1 -35.78 38.21 30.83
N ALA A 2 -35.32 38.00 29.60
CA ALA A 2 -35.66 36.82 28.81
C ALA A 2 -34.54 35.79 29.01
N ASP A 3 -34.95 34.60 29.43
CA ASP A 3 -34.12 33.44 29.73
C ASP A 3 -33.45 32.91 28.46
N LEU A 4 -32.15 32.65 28.53
CA LEU A 4 -31.25 32.42 27.39
C LEU A 4 -30.71 30.98 27.41
N SER A 5 -31.50 30.01 27.88
CA SER A 5 -31.04 28.65 28.15
C SER A 5 -31.51 27.55 27.19
N ASP A 6 -32.30 27.83 26.15
CA ASP A 6 -32.82 26.78 25.26
C ASP A 6 -32.44 26.97 23.78
N LEU A 7 -31.14 26.91 23.48
CA LEU A 7 -30.69 26.57 22.14
C LEU A 7 -30.27 25.09 22.10
N PRO A 8 -30.88 24.25 21.26
CA PRO A 8 -30.52 22.84 21.18
C PRO A 8 -29.08 22.73 20.67
N HIS A 9 -28.19 22.24 21.54
CA HIS A 9 -26.86 21.79 21.17
C HIS A 9 -26.99 20.62 20.18
N LYS A 10 -26.97 20.94 18.89
CA LYS A 10 -26.85 19.96 17.82
C LYS A 10 -25.49 19.28 18.00
N ALA A 11 -25.50 18.07 18.54
CA ALA A 11 -24.31 17.24 18.64
C ALA A 11 -23.63 17.19 17.26
N PRO A 12 -22.31 17.38 17.17
CA PRO A 12 -21.62 17.29 15.89
C PRO A 12 -21.88 15.91 15.29
N SER A 13 -22.41 15.89 14.06
CA SER A 13 -22.60 14.65 13.31
C SER A 13 -21.28 13.89 13.27
N PRO A 14 -21.26 12.56 13.50
CA PRO A 14 -20.03 11.79 13.43
C PRO A 14 -19.40 12.03 12.06
N ALA A 15 -18.17 12.58 12.06
CA ALA A 15 -17.40 12.82 10.85
C ALA A 15 -17.47 11.57 9.97
N SER A 16 -18.06 11.70 8.78
CA SER A 16 -18.23 10.56 7.86
C SER A 16 -16.86 9.94 7.66
N ARG A 17 -16.70 8.65 8.03
CA ARG A 17 -15.46 7.92 7.79
C ARG A 17 -15.03 8.17 6.33
N PRO A 18 -13.75 8.47 6.06
CA PRO A 18 -13.32 8.73 4.70
C PRO A 18 -13.73 7.56 3.81
N LYS A 19 -14.57 7.86 2.80
CA LYS A 19 -14.89 6.89 1.75
C LYS A 19 -13.59 6.66 0.98
N TRP A 20 -12.98 5.50 1.19
CA TRP A 20 -11.80 5.06 0.47
C TRP A 20 -12.03 5.20 -1.04
N LYS A 21 -11.03 5.70 -1.78
CA LYS A 21 -11.12 5.72 -3.24
C LYS A 21 -11.21 4.31 -3.77
N ARG A 22 -12.08 4.10 -4.78
CA ARG A 22 -12.20 2.82 -5.49
C ARG A 22 -11.00 2.55 -6.39
N TYR A 23 -10.40 3.62 -6.93
CA TYR A 23 -9.23 3.57 -7.79
C TYR A 23 -8.46 4.90 -7.74
N TYR A 24 -7.25 4.89 -8.27
CA TYR A 24 -6.47 6.10 -8.60
C TYR A 24 -6.12 6.11 -10.09
N VAL A 25 -5.87 7.28 -10.66
CA VAL A 25 -5.49 7.42 -12.07
C VAL A 25 -3.97 7.60 -12.17
N LYS A 26 -3.33 6.83 -13.04
CA LYS A 26 -1.88 6.89 -13.23
C LYS A 26 -1.44 8.27 -13.72
N GLY A 27 -0.42 8.82 -13.09
CA GLY A 27 0.15 10.13 -13.41
C GLY A 27 -0.58 11.32 -12.78
N ASP A 28 -1.77 11.12 -12.20
CA ASP A 28 -2.44 12.17 -11.44
C ASP A 28 -1.69 12.43 -10.12
N ILE A 29 -1.78 13.68 -9.66
CA ILE A 29 -1.31 14.10 -8.33
C ILE A 29 -2.43 13.84 -7.33
N VAL A 30 -2.11 13.19 -6.20
CA VAL A 30 -3.10 12.98 -5.14
C VAL A 30 -3.50 14.30 -4.47
N PRO A 31 -4.76 14.47 -4.02
CA PRO A 31 -5.25 15.74 -3.47
C PRO A 31 -4.83 15.98 -2.00
N PHE A 32 -3.78 15.30 -1.54
CA PHE A 32 -3.25 15.38 -0.18
C PHE A 32 -1.73 15.32 -0.24
N GLU A 33 -1.07 15.88 0.77
CA GLU A 33 0.39 15.92 0.86
C GLU A 33 0.89 14.90 1.90
N GLU A 34 2.21 14.67 1.91
CA GLU A 34 2.82 13.98 3.05
C GLU A 34 2.68 14.85 4.31
N ASP A 35 2.24 14.24 5.41
CA ASP A 35 2.03 14.92 6.68
C ASP A 35 2.29 13.97 7.86
N ALA A 36 1.90 14.39 9.07
CA ALA A 36 2.09 13.59 10.28
C ALA A 36 1.31 12.24 10.28
N THR A 37 0.44 12.01 9.31
CA THR A 37 -0.47 10.86 9.16
C THR A 37 -0.52 10.28 7.74
N HIS A 38 0.14 10.89 6.75
CA HIS A 38 0.22 10.45 5.36
C HIS A 38 1.69 10.37 4.92
N GLU A 39 2.11 9.21 4.40
CA GLU A 39 3.46 9.01 3.87
C GLU A 39 3.39 8.35 2.50
N PHE A 40 4.22 8.80 1.56
CA PHE A 40 4.34 8.25 0.21
C PHE A 40 5.64 7.45 0.08
N LYS A 41 5.56 6.31 -0.61
CA LYS A 41 6.73 5.50 -0.99
C LYS A 41 6.54 4.95 -2.38
N GLY A 42 7.47 5.23 -3.29
CA GLY A 42 7.47 4.64 -4.64
C GLY A 42 7.85 3.15 -4.70
N HIS A 43 7.97 2.45 -3.57
CA HIS A 43 8.48 1.08 -3.49
C HIS A 43 7.79 0.26 -2.40
N ARG A 44 7.95 -1.06 -2.44
CA ARG A 44 7.39 -2.01 -1.45
C ARG A 44 8.38 -2.55 -0.42
N ASN A 45 9.53 -1.89 -0.20
CA ASN A 45 10.51 -2.32 0.82
C ASN A 45 9.95 -2.03 2.23
N LEU A 46 9.48 -3.06 2.93
CA LEU A 46 8.76 -2.92 4.20
C LEU A 46 9.72 -2.82 5.39
N SER A 47 10.64 -3.76 5.49
CA SER A 47 11.64 -3.87 6.55
C SER A 47 13.03 -3.39 6.08
N VAL A 48 13.95 -3.19 7.01
CA VAL A 48 15.30 -2.70 6.69
C VAL A 48 16.07 -3.74 5.88
N GLU A 49 15.81 -5.01 6.17
CA GLU A 49 16.37 -6.20 5.54
C GLU A 49 15.92 -6.35 4.08
N ASP A 50 14.75 -5.80 3.73
CA ASP A 50 14.24 -5.80 2.35
C ASP A 50 14.94 -4.74 1.48
N VAL A 51 15.61 -3.75 2.09
CA VAL A 51 16.26 -2.66 1.35
C VAL A 51 17.55 -3.20 0.74
N PRO A 52 17.69 -3.19 -0.60
CA PRO A 52 18.86 -3.78 -1.22
C PRO A 52 20.13 -2.98 -0.93
N PRO A 53 21.30 -3.63 -0.82
CA PRO A 53 22.57 -2.95 -0.53
C PRO A 53 22.93 -1.85 -1.53
N TRP A 54 22.46 -1.98 -2.78
CA TRP A 54 22.67 -1.00 -3.85
C TRP A 54 21.74 0.22 -3.76
N ALA A 55 20.75 0.25 -2.85
CA ALA A 55 19.87 1.41 -2.65
C ALA A 55 20.57 2.54 -1.86
N VAL A 56 21.79 2.85 -2.28
CA VAL A 56 22.66 3.90 -1.75
C VAL A 56 22.96 4.84 -2.90
N GLY A 57 22.63 6.11 -2.71
CA GLY A 57 22.83 7.18 -3.69
C GLY A 57 24.19 7.85 -3.52
N PRO A 58 24.41 8.93 -4.30
CA PRO A 58 25.59 9.77 -4.15
C PRO A 58 25.76 10.24 -2.68
N ASN A 59 26.98 10.23 -2.18
CA ASN A 59 27.32 10.57 -0.78
C ASN A 59 26.88 9.54 0.28
N ASN A 60 26.75 8.26 -0.09
CA ASN A 60 26.42 7.16 0.83
C ASN A 60 25.04 7.30 1.51
N LYS A 61 24.16 8.17 0.97
CA LYS A 61 22.80 8.36 1.50
C LYS A 61 21.87 7.30 0.92
N ARG A 62 21.14 6.59 1.77
CA ARG A 62 20.14 5.61 1.30
C ARG A 62 19.06 6.32 0.48
N THR A 63 18.85 5.86 -0.76
CA THR A 63 17.82 6.37 -1.67
C THR A 63 16.43 5.83 -1.35
N ARG A 64 16.36 4.78 -0.53
CA ARG A 64 15.12 4.16 -0.07
C ARG A 64 15.15 3.97 1.43
N ARG A 65 14.05 4.31 2.09
CA ARG A 65 13.84 4.06 3.52
C ARG A 65 12.74 3.03 3.69
N ALA A 66 12.98 2.05 4.55
CA ALA A 66 12.01 1.03 4.86
C ALA A 66 10.72 1.63 5.46
N VAL A 67 9.57 1.14 5.01
CA VAL A 67 8.24 1.57 5.49
C VAL A 67 8.08 1.42 7.01
N SER A 68 8.74 0.42 7.58
CA SER A 68 8.80 0.16 9.03
C SER A 68 9.19 1.37 9.89
N ARG A 69 9.99 2.30 9.37
CA ARG A 69 10.36 3.51 10.12
C ARG A 69 9.16 4.44 10.29
N THR A 70 8.43 4.67 9.21
CA THR A 70 7.22 5.51 9.20
C THR A 70 6.12 4.88 10.03
N LEU A 71 5.87 3.57 9.87
CA LEU A 71 4.88 2.86 10.68
C LEU A 71 5.16 2.96 12.17
N ASN A 72 6.43 2.80 12.59
CA ASN A 72 6.83 3.00 13.99
C ASN A 72 6.57 4.45 14.45
N GLY A 73 6.82 5.44 13.59
CA GLY A 73 6.47 6.83 13.85
C GLY A 73 4.98 7.03 14.11
N PHE A 74 4.12 6.52 13.22
CA PHE A 74 2.66 6.61 13.37
C PHE A 74 2.12 5.91 14.63
N LEU A 75 2.73 4.78 15.01
CA LEU A 75 2.38 4.07 16.24
C LEU A 75 2.76 4.90 17.48
N ASN A 76 3.97 5.46 17.50
CA ASN A 76 4.49 6.19 18.67
C ASN A 76 3.86 7.58 18.86
N THR A 77 3.32 8.20 17.80
CA THR A 77 2.57 9.46 17.93
C THR A 77 1.17 9.25 18.51
N GLY A 78 0.65 8.02 18.50
CA GLY A 78 -0.72 7.70 18.89
C GLY A 78 -1.80 8.18 17.89
N LYS A 79 -1.41 8.91 16.84
CA LYS A 79 -2.33 9.44 15.82
C LYS A 79 -2.66 8.41 14.73
N GLY A 80 -1.80 7.39 14.57
CA GLY A 80 -1.86 6.49 13.43
C GLY A 80 -1.47 7.18 12.13
N GLY A 81 -1.75 6.53 11.01
CA GLY A 81 -1.48 7.08 9.68
C GLY A 81 -1.64 6.04 8.58
N THR A 82 -1.43 6.49 7.34
CA THR A 82 -1.51 5.69 6.12
C THR A 82 -0.22 5.85 5.33
N VAL A 83 0.39 4.72 4.95
CA VAL A 83 1.49 4.71 4.00
C VAL A 83 0.96 4.28 2.65
N TYR A 84 1.15 5.11 1.63
CA TYR A 84 0.76 4.82 0.25
C TYR A 84 1.97 4.30 -0.52
N LEU A 85 1.86 3.09 -1.05
CA LEU A 85 2.91 2.46 -1.84
C LEU A 85 2.60 2.65 -3.32
N GLY A 86 3.58 3.11 -4.12
CA GLY A 86 3.37 3.44 -5.53
C GLY A 86 2.96 4.89 -5.80
N ILE A 87 3.13 5.79 -4.82
CA ILE A 87 3.08 7.25 -5.02
C ILE A 87 4.52 7.79 -4.93
N THR A 88 4.90 8.72 -5.81
CA THR A 88 6.21 9.40 -5.73
C THR A 88 6.23 10.45 -4.64
N ASP A 89 7.43 10.93 -4.28
CA ASP A 89 7.59 11.98 -3.26
C ASP A 89 6.90 13.29 -3.69
N GLU A 90 6.72 13.52 -5.01
CA GLU A 90 5.95 14.64 -5.57
C GLU A 90 4.44 14.38 -5.65
N GLY A 91 3.93 13.33 -5.01
CA GLY A 91 2.50 13.00 -4.96
C GLY A 91 1.93 12.37 -6.24
N HIS A 92 2.76 11.99 -7.22
CA HIS A 92 2.27 11.40 -8.47
C HIS A 92 1.96 9.91 -8.30
N VAL A 93 0.78 9.49 -8.76
CA VAL A 93 0.37 8.08 -8.76
C VAL A 93 1.15 7.31 -9.83
N ARG A 94 2.03 6.40 -9.43
CA ARG A 94 2.73 5.46 -10.33
C ARG A 94 2.07 4.10 -10.35
N GLY A 95 1.62 3.65 -9.17
CA GLY A 95 1.20 2.27 -8.92
C GLY A 95 2.36 1.28 -8.87
N LEU A 96 2.10 0.12 -8.29
CA LEU A 96 2.99 -1.03 -8.26
C LEU A 96 2.40 -2.18 -9.07
N ASN A 97 3.22 -2.87 -9.84
CA ASN A 97 2.83 -4.12 -10.51
C ASN A 97 2.69 -5.24 -9.47
N LEU A 98 1.47 -5.61 -9.09
CA LEU A 98 1.24 -6.63 -8.07
C LEU A 98 0.47 -7.81 -8.66
N THR A 99 1.12 -8.96 -8.80
CA THR A 99 0.43 -10.23 -9.00
C THR A 99 -0.23 -10.67 -7.69
N GLN A 100 -1.15 -11.64 -7.73
CA GLN A 100 -1.76 -12.18 -6.52
C GLN A 100 -0.71 -12.72 -5.54
N TYR A 101 0.32 -13.42 -6.02
CA TYR A 101 1.40 -13.91 -5.16
C TYR A 101 2.21 -12.78 -4.50
N ILE A 102 2.38 -11.63 -5.17
CA ILE A 102 3.01 -10.48 -4.54
C ILE A 102 2.09 -9.84 -3.49
N LYS A 103 0.78 -9.76 -3.75
CA LYS A 103 -0.19 -9.28 -2.76
C LYS A 103 -0.16 -10.15 -1.51
N ASP A 104 -0.19 -11.47 -1.68
CA ASP A 104 -0.11 -12.43 -0.58
C ASP A 104 1.22 -12.28 0.19
N HIS A 105 2.36 -12.15 -0.52
CA HIS A 105 3.65 -11.83 0.09
C HIS A 105 3.56 -10.57 0.95
N MET A 106 3.01 -9.47 0.43
CA MET A 106 2.92 -8.20 1.15
C MET A 106 2.07 -8.32 2.41
N VAL A 107 0.98 -9.09 2.37
CA VAL A 107 0.14 -9.34 3.56
C VAL A 107 0.96 -10.03 4.65
N VAL A 108 1.64 -11.13 4.32
CA VAL A 108 2.45 -11.88 5.30
C VAL A 108 3.65 -11.05 5.78
N ALA A 109 4.27 -10.27 4.89
CA ALA A 109 5.42 -9.43 5.23
C ALA A 109 5.07 -8.27 6.17
N VAL A 110 3.88 -7.67 6.03
CA VAL A 110 3.39 -6.67 6.99
C VAL A 110 3.07 -7.34 8.33
N ASP A 111 2.41 -8.50 8.33
CA ASP A 111 2.11 -9.24 9.56
C ASP A 111 3.38 -9.58 10.35
N ASP A 112 4.38 -10.10 9.63
CA ASP A 112 5.72 -10.34 10.14
C ASP A 112 6.35 -9.08 10.74
N LEU A 113 6.31 -7.96 10.02
CA LEU A 113 6.87 -6.69 10.48
C LEU A 113 6.18 -6.18 11.74
N MET A 114 4.85 -6.19 11.76
CA MET A 114 4.04 -5.66 12.88
C MET A 114 4.20 -6.51 14.14
N SER A 115 4.38 -7.83 13.99
CA SER A 115 4.66 -8.76 15.10
C SER A 115 6.03 -8.53 15.76
N ARG A 116 6.97 -7.90 15.05
CA ARG A 116 8.34 -7.64 15.53
C ARG A 116 8.53 -6.33 16.26
N TYR A 117 7.55 -5.44 16.25
CA TYR A 117 7.61 -4.28 17.13
C TYR A 117 7.59 -4.72 18.60
N THR A 118 8.07 -3.86 19.48
CA THR A 118 8.04 -4.08 20.93
C THR A 118 7.29 -2.93 21.59
N PRO A 119 6.04 -3.15 22.06
CA PRO A 119 5.29 -4.42 21.99
C PRO A 119 4.82 -4.78 20.56
N PRO A 120 4.54 -6.07 20.28
CA PRO A 120 3.95 -6.48 19.01
C PRO A 120 2.61 -5.78 18.75
N VAL A 121 2.36 -5.38 17.50
CA VAL A 121 1.11 -4.70 17.15
C VAL A 121 0.07 -5.72 16.73
N ALA A 122 -1.07 -5.73 17.42
CA ALA A 122 -2.16 -6.65 17.11
C ALA A 122 -2.76 -6.40 15.71
N SER A 123 -3.13 -7.47 15.00
CA SER A 123 -3.61 -7.42 13.60
C SER A 123 -4.82 -6.53 13.37
N HIS A 124 -5.71 -6.40 14.36
CA HIS A 124 -6.87 -5.51 14.28
C HIS A 124 -6.52 -4.00 14.31
N ARG A 125 -5.26 -3.65 14.57
CA ARG A 125 -4.78 -2.26 14.65
C ARG A 125 -4.26 -1.72 13.31
N TYR A 126 -4.14 -2.56 12.29
CA TYR A 126 -3.72 -2.15 10.94
C TYR A 126 -4.57 -2.83 9.87
N LYS A 127 -4.53 -2.28 8.66
CA LYS A 127 -5.21 -2.84 7.51
C LYS A 127 -4.41 -2.57 6.24
N ILE A 128 -4.31 -3.59 5.40
CA ILE A 128 -3.71 -3.49 4.07
C ILE A 128 -4.85 -3.42 3.06
N ARG A 129 -4.71 -2.57 2.06
CA ARG A 129 -5.64 -2.46 0.93
C ARG A 129 -4.82 -2.37 -0.35
N PHE A 130 -5.31 -3.03 -1.39
CA PHE A 130 -4.75 -2.92 -2.74
C PHE A 130 -5.79 -2.17 -3.58
N ILE A 131 -5.52 -0.92 -3.91
CA ILE A 131 -6.44 -0.06 -4.65
C ILE A 131 -5.96 0.01 -6.11
N PRO A 132 -6.77 -0.35 -7.11
CA PRO A 132 -6.34 -0.36 -8.50
C PRO A 132 -5.93 1.04 -8.99
N VAL A 133 -4.92 1.05 -9.85
CA VAL A 133 -4.47 2.23 -10.59
C VAL A 133 -4.84 2.04 -12.06
N VAL A 134 -5.69 2.93 -12.57
CA VAL A 134 -6.22 2.89 -13.94
C VAL A 134 -5.46 3.87 -14.84
N GLN A 135 -5.50 3.64 -16.15
CA GLN A 135 -4.97 4.62 -17.11
C GLN A 135 -5.92 5.83 -17.21
N ARG A 136 -5.39 6.98 -17.65
CA ARG A 136 -6.18 8.22 -17.76
C ARG A 136 -7.26 8.15 -18.83
N ASP A 137 -7.01 7.37 -19.87
CA ASP A 137 -7.91 7.11 -21.00
C ASP A 137 -8.76 5.85 -20.81
N ALA A 138 -8.77 5.25 -19.61
CA ALA A 138 -9.57 4.07 -19.33
C ALA A 138 -11.08 4.39 -19.40
N THR A 139 -11.85 3.54 -20.09
CA THR A 139 -13.32 3.64 -20.14
C THR A 139 -13.94 3.26 -18.80
N GLU A 140 -15.19 3.67 -18.55
CA GLU A 140 -15.92 3.29 -17.33
C GLU A 140 -15.99 1.76 -17.15
N GLU A 141 -16.22 1.03 -18.23
CA GLU A 141 -16.23 -0.44 -18.24
C GLU A 141 -14.87 -1.04 -17.84
N GLN A 142 -13.77 -0.46 -18.34
CA GLN A 142 -12.41 -0.89 -17.97
C GLN A 142 -12.10 -0.59 -16.50
N ILE A 143 -12.52 0.57 -16.01
CA ILE A 143 -12.39 0.95 -14.59
C ILE A 143 -13.17 -0.02 -13.71
N GLU A 144 -14.41 -0.32 -14.07
CA GLU A 144 -15.27 -1.25 -13.32
C GLU A 144 -14.69 -2.66 -13.31
N THR A 145 -14.23 -3.15 -14.46
CA THR A 145 -13.56 -4.44 -14.58
C THR A 145 -12.34 -4.51 -13.66
N LEU A 146 -11.48 -3.49 -13.65
CA LEU A 146 -10.29 -3.47 -12.78
C LEU A 146 -10.64 -3.34 -11.29
N CYS A 147 -11.69 -2.57 -10.94
CA CYS A 147 -12.14 -2.42 -9.56
C CYS A 147 -12.73 -3.70 -8.98
N ASN A 148 -13.34 -4.54 -9.82
CA ASN A 148 -13.96 -5.79 -9.42
C ASN A 148 -13.09 -7.02 -9.74
N TYR A 149 -11.90 -6.82 -10.31
CA TYR A 149 -11.01 -7.90 -10.72
C TYR A 149 -10.45 -8.66 -9.52
N ASP A 150 -10.85 -9.93 -9.41
CA ASP A 150 -10.27 -10.86 -8.45
C ASP A 150 -9.06 -11.58 -9.09
N SER A 151 -7.85 -11.13 -8.75
CA SER A 151 -6.62 -11.77 -9.22
C SER A 151 -6.39 -13.18 -8.67
N SER A 152 -7.18 -13.64 -7.70
CA SER A 152 -7.04 -14.97 -7.11
C SER A 152 -7.66 -16.10 -7.92
N ILE A 153 -8.46 -15.79 -8.95
CA ILE A 153 -9.10 -16.81 -9.80
C ILE A 153 -8.14 -17.45 -10.82
N HIS A 154 -7.00 -16.81 -11.11
CA HIS A 154 -6.05 -17.23 -12.13
C HIS A 154 -4.72 -17.73 -11.55
N ILE A 155 -4.75 -18.24 -10.33
CA ILE A 155 -3.56 -18.76 -9.67
C ILE A 155 -3.72 -20.24 -9.31
N ASP A 156 -2.58 -20.92 -9.31
CA ASP A 156 -2.48 -22.28 -8.85
C ASP A 156 -2.58 -22.28 -7.31
N PRO A 157 -3.60 -22.92 -6.70
CA PRO A 157 -3.79 -22.94 -5.26
C PRO A 157 -2.58 -23.51 -4.51
N ASP A 158 -1.93 -24.53 -5.06
CA ASP A 158 -0.80 -25.19 -4.40
C ASP A 158 0.43 -24.28 -4.40
N VAL A 159 0.63 -23.54 -5.49
CA VAL A 159 1.70 -22.53 -5.57
C VAL A 159 1.42 -21.36 -4.63
N ARG A 160 0.15 -20.95 -4.48
CA ARG A 160 -0.24 -19.87 -3.57
C ARG A 160 0.09 -20.18 -2.11
N LEU A 161 -0.06 -21.43 -1.71
CA LEU A 161 0.24 -21.90 -0.35
C LEU A 161 1.74 -22.04 -0.06
N LYS A 162 2.59 -21.94 -1.09
CA LYS A 162 4.03 -22.00 -0.92
C LYS A 162 4.51 -20.87 0.01
N PRO A 163 5.32 -21.17 1.04
CA PRO A 163 5.75 -20.15 1.98
C PRO A 163 6.58 -19.06 1.29
N HIS A 164 6.25 -17.80 1.57
CA HIS A 164 7.05 -16.67 1.12
C HIS A 164 8.33 -16.56 1.94
N ILE A 165 9.38 -16.09 1.27
CA ILE A 165 10.67 -15.81 1.89
C ILE A 165 10.69 -14.32 2.19
N LEU A 166 10.80 -13.97 3.47
CA LEU A 166 10.71 -12.61 3.98
C LEU A 166 12.09 -12.12 4.45
N ARG A 167 12.19 -10.82 4.75
CA ARG A 167 13.34 -10.20 5.43
C ARG A 167 14.66 -10.39 4.70
N MET A 168 14.63 -10.25 3.38
CA MET A 168 15.84 -10.30 2.58
C MET A 168 15.74 -9.38 1.38
N SER A 169 16.87 -8.81 1.00
CA SER A 169 16.99 -7.98 -0.20
C SER A 169 16.88 -8.77 -1.50
N ASN A 170 16.92 -10.09 -1.43
CA ASN A 170 16.90 -10.99 -2.57
C ASN A 170 15.46 -11.34 -2.96
N TYR A 171 15.29 -11.79 -4.21
CA TYR A 171 13.98 -12.17 -4.74
C TYR A 171 13.40 -13.40 -4.06
N CYS A 172 12.18 -13.25 -3.57
CA CYS A 172 11.30 -14.37 -3.25
C CYS A 172 10.86 -15.06 -4.56
N TRP A 173 10.37 -16.30 -4.46
CA TRP A 173 9.86 -17.04 -5.62
C TRP A 173 8.73 -16.29 -6.35
N CYS A 174 7.91 -15.51 -5.63
CA CYS A 174 6.85 -14.71 -6.22
C CYS A 174 7.37 -13.55 -7.08
N ASP A 175 8.55 -13.02 -6.74
CA ASP A 175 9.21 -11.97 -7.53
C ASP A 175 9.76 -12.56 -8.83
N ARG A 176 10.30 -13.78 -8.77
CA ARG A 176 10.78 -14.50 -9.96
C ARG A 176 9.62 -14.84 -10.90
N ASP A 177 8.50 -15.34 -10.36
CA ASP A 177 7.27 -15.55 -11.13
C ASP A 177 6.79 -14.24 -11.77
N HIS A 178 6.77 -13.14 -11.00
CA HIS A 178 6.38 -11.84 -11.52
C HIS A 178 7.26 -11.35 -12.67
N ILE A 179 8.59 -11.42 -12.52
CA ILE A 179 9.55 -11.06 -13.58
C ILE A 179 9.36 -11.95 -14.81
N ALA A 180 9.17 -13.26 -14.62
CA ALA A 180 8.90 -14.17 -15.73
C ALA A 180 7.61 -13.78 -16.48
N ARG A 181 6.53 -13.44 -15.77
CA ARG A 181 5.26 -12.99 -16.38
C ARG A 181 5.42 -11.69 -17.18
N ILE A 182 6.16 -10.71 -16.65
CA ILE A 182 6.47 -9.47 -17.37
C ILE A 182 7.25 -9.80 -18.66
N ASN A 183 8.29 -10.62 -18.56
CA ASN A 183 9.17 -10.92 -19.69
C ASN A 183 8.49 -11.76 -20.76
N SER A 184 7.58 -12.67 -20.37
CA SER A 184 6.89 -13.57 -21.31
C SER A 184 5.70 -12.94 -22.05
N ARG A 185 5.35 -11.66 -21.80
CA ARG A 185 4.20 -10.96 -22.42
C ARG A 185 2.88 -11.79 -22.41
N ARG A 186 2.68 -12.67 -21.42
CA ARG A 186 1.55 -13.60 -21.41
C ARG A 186 0.24 -12.93 -21.00
N GLN A 187 -0.74 -13.05 -21.90
CA GLN A 187 -2.22 -13.07 -21.87
C GLN A 187 -3.06 -12.36 -20.77
N TYR A 188 -2.57 -12.11 -19.55
CA TYR A 188 -3.36 -11.47 -18.49
C TYR A 188 -2.77 -10.11 -18.09
N PRO A 189 -3.60 -9.06 -17.96
CA PRO A 189 -3.11 -7.74 -17.60
C PRO A 189 -2.50 -7.77 -16.19
N ILE A 190 -1.23 -7.37 -16.07
CA ILE A 190 -0.63 -7.05 -14.78
C ILE A 190 -1.20 -5.70 -14.35
N ALA A 191 -2.16 -5.74 -13.43
CA ALA A 191 -2.77 -4.53 -12.90
C ALA A 191 -1.80 -3.78 -11.96
N HIS A 192 -1.87 -2.45 -12.01
CA HIS A 192 -1.18 -1.56 -11.09
C HIS A 192 -2.05 -1.34 -9.85
N TYR A 193 -1.43 -1.27 -8.67
CA TYR A 193 -2.13 -1.00 -7.41
C TYR A 193 -1.36 0.01 -6.55
N LEU A 194 -2.10 0.76 -5.74
CA LEU A 194 -1.59 1.42 -4.52
C LEU A 194 -1.82 0.53 -3.30
#